data_AF-A0A1G2MA61-F1
#
_entry.id   AF-A0A1G2MA61-F1
#
_cell.length_a   1.000
_cell.length_b   1.000
_cell.length_c   1.000
_cell.angle_alpha   90.00
_cell.angle_beta   90.00
_cell.angle_gamma   90.00
#
_symmetry.space_group_name_H-M   'P 1'
#
loop_
_entity.id
_entity.type
_entity.pdbx_description
1 polymer ?
#
loop_
_entity_poly.entity_id
_entity_poly.type
_entity_poly.pdbx_seq_one_letter_code
_entity_poly.pdbx_strand_id
1 'polypeptide(L)' 'MPVWQFLNKAHIVPSALARGFITRHKISTVGELLATPTYQEKESVWRALSPLQEEFRLRGFASYRHRFLASSI' A
#
# COMPACT_ATOMS: atom_id res chain seq x y z
N MET A 1 11.33 6.65 1.61
CA MET A 1 11.35 6.38 0.15
C MET A 1 10.02 6.82 -0.47
N PRO A 2 10.02 7.57 -1.59
CA PRO A 2 8.80 7.95 -2.29
C PRO A 2 8.01 6.74 -2.80
N VAL A 3 6.68 6.76 -2.64
CA VAL A 3 5.81 5.62 -2.97
C VAL A 3 5.88 5.27 -4.46
N TRP A 4 5.79 6.25 -5.36
CA TRP A 4 5.83 6.02 -6.80
C TRP A 4 7.19 5.50 -7.28
N GLN A 5 8.27 5.97 -6.68
CA GLN A 5 9.61 5.49 -6.98
C GLN A 5 9.77 4.02 -6.54
N PHE A 6 9.20 3.64 -5.40
CA PHE A 6 9.15 2.25 -4.96
C PHE A 6 8.38 1.37 -5.94
N LEU A 7 7.16 1.78 -6.31
CA LEU A 7 6.32 1.02 -7.25
C LEU A 7 7.03 0.79 -8.59
N ASN A 8 7.71 1.82 -9.10
CA ASN A 8 8.50 1.72 -10.33
C ASN A 8 9.68 0.74 -10.19
N LYS A 9 10.44 0.81 -9.08
CA LYS A 9 11.54 -0.13 -8.79
C LYS A 9 11.07 -1.57 -8.57
N ALA A 10 9.82 -1.73 -8.14
CA ALA A 10 9.20 -3.04 -7.95
C ALA A 10 8.48 -3.55 -9.21
N HIS A 11 8.50 -2.79 -10.31
CA HIS A 11 7.77 -3.11 -11.53
C HIS A 11 6.26 -3.36 -11.28
N ILE A 12 5.69 -2.67 -10.29
CA ILE A 12 4.28 -2.80 -9.95
C ILE A 12 3.48 -1.69 -10.63
N VAL A 13 2.49 -2.08 -11.41
CA VAL A 13 1.50 -1.15 -11.95
C VAL A 13 0.30 -1.14 -11.01
N PRO A 14 0.10 -0.08 -10.19
CA PRO A 14 -1.06 0.01 -9.33
C PRO A 14 -2.35 0.14 -10.16
N SER A 15 -3.40 -0.53 -9.72
CA SER A 15 -4.73 -0.37 -10.29
C SER A 15 -5.23 1.07 -10.14
N ALA A 16 -6.23 1.47 -10.93
CA ALA A 16 -6.81 2.81 -10.83
C ALA A 16 -7.35 3.12 -9.42
N LEU A 17 -7.88 2.10 -8.72
CA LEU A 17 -8.34 2.22 -7.34
C LEU A 17 -7.20 2.45 -6.36
N ALA A 18 -6.10 1.70 -6.49
CA ALA A 18 -4.91 1.90 -5.65
C ALA A 18 -4.28 3.29 -5.88
N ARG A 19 -4.22 3.75 -7.13
CA ARG A 19 -3.78 5.12 -7.45
C ARG A 19 -4.71 6.16 -6.85
N GLY A 20 -6.02 5.97 -7.00
CA GLY A 20 -7.03 6.85 -6.42
C GLY A 20 -6.91 6.96 -4.91
N PHE A 21 -6.63 5.83 -4.24
CA PHE A 21 -6.35 5.79 -2.80
C PHE A 21 -5.10 6.59 -2.43
N ILE A 22 -3.96 6.34 -3.09
CA ILE A 22 -2.69 7.05 -2.84
C ILE A 22 -2.87 8.56 -3.02
N THR A 23 -3.53 8.98 -4.10
CA THR A 23 -3.78 10.39 -4.40
C THR A 23 -4.76 11.03 -3.40
N ARG A 24 -5.87 10.36 -3.08
CA ARG A 24 -6.91 10.89 -2.17
C ARG A 24 -6.35 11.10 -0.76
N HIS A 25 -5.54 10.17 -0.28
CA HIS A 25 -4.91 10.23 1.04
C HIS A 25 -3.59 11.02 1.05
N LYS A 26 -3.22 11.63 -0.09
CA LYS A 26 -1.98 12.42 -0.27
C LYS A 26 -0.71 11.68 0.15
N ILE A 27 -0.69 10.37 -0.09
CA ILE A 27 0.41 9.49 0.29
C ILE A 27 1.59 9.75 -0.64
N SER A 28 2.68 10.23 -0.07
CA SER A 28 3.90 10.60 -0.76
C SER A 28 5.02 9.58 -0.54
N THR A 29 5.02 8.91 0.62
CA THR A 29 6.07 7.96 1.00
C THR A 29 5.54 6.56 1.28
N VAL A 30 6.42 5.56 1.15
CA VAL A 30 6.12 4.17 1.56
C VAL A 30 5.74 4.08 3.04
N GLY A 31 6.40 4.86 3.90
CA GLY A 31 6.10 4.90 5.33
C GLY A 31 4.68 5.39 5.61
N GLU A 32 4.24 6.45 4.91
CA GLU A 32 2.86 6.94 4.99
C GLU A 32 1.86 5.89 4.50
N LEU A 33 2.17 5.19 3.41
CA LEU A 33 1.30 4.12 2.91
C LEU A 33 1.12 3.02 3.96
N LEU A 34 2.21 2.57 4.59
CA LEU A 34 2.20 1.55 5.64
C LEU A 34 1.53 2.02 6.94
N ALA A 35 1.58 3.32 7.23
CA ALA A 35 0.93 3.93 8.37
C ALA A 35 -0.56 4.24 8.14
N THR A 36 -1.01 4.29 6.88
CA THR A 36 -2.37 4.67 6.55
C THR A 36 -3.35 3.57 6.97
N PRO A 37 -4.35 3.89 7.82
CA PRO A 37 -5.37 2.93 8.17
C PRO A 37 -6.31 2.66 7.01
N THR A 38 -6.50 1.39 6.67
CA THR A 38 -7.38 0.95 5.58
C THR A 38 -8.65 0.27 6.09
N TYR A 39 -8.90 0.25 7.41
CA TYR A 39 -10.07 -0.42 8.01
C TYR A 39 -11.43 0.18 7.59
N GLN A 40 -11.45 1.43 7.14
CA GLN A 40 -12.65 2.11 6.62
C GLN A 40 -12.78 2.02 5.09
N GLU A 41 -11.81 1.41 4.41
CA GLU A 41 -11.81 1.30 2.96
C GLU A 41 -12.66 0.11 2.48
N LYS A 42 -13.31 0.29 1.33
CA LYS A 42 -14.12 -0.77 0.72
C LYS A 42 -13.24 -1.97 0.35
N GLU A 43 -13.81 -3.17 0.36
CA GLU A 43 -13.12 -4.41 -0.02
C GLU A 43 -12.44 -4.33 -1.40
N SER A 44 -13.02 -3.58 -2.34
CA SER A 44 -12.42 -3.36 -3.67
C SER A 44 -11.11 -2.58 -3.62
N VAL A 45 -10.96 -1.64 -2.68
CA VAL A 45 -9.71 -0.91 -2.44
C VAL A 45 -8.68 -1.83 -1.80
N TRP A 46 -9.11 -2.70 -0.88
CA TRP A 46 -8.23 -3.72 -0.28
C TRP A 46 -7.65 -4.66 -1.32
N ARG A 47 -8.49 -5.27 -2.17
CA ARG A 47 -8.01 -6.15 -3.26
C ARG A 47 -7.06 -5.43 -4.21
N ALA A 48 -7.29 -4.13 -4.45
CA ALA A 48 -6.41 -3.30 -5.25
C ALA A 48 -5.04 -3.03 -4.59
N LEU A 49 -4.96 -3.05 -3.26
CA LEU A 49 -3.75 -2.83 -2.48
C LEU A 49 -3.02 -4.12 -2.10
N SER A 50 -3.66 -5.29 -2.16
CA SER A 50 -3.06 -6.58 -1.81
C SER A 50 -1.74 -6.89 -2.56
N PRO A 51 -1.61 -6.64 -3.88
CA PRO A 51 -0.33 -6.85 -4.57
C PRO A 51 0.79 -5.94 -4.06
N LEU A 52 0.44 -4.72 -3.61
CA LEU A 52 1.41 -3.81 -3.01
C LEU A 52 1.88 -4.32 -1.65
N GLN A 53 0.94 -4.80 -0.83
CA GLN A 53 1.21 -5.35 0.50
C GLN A 53 2.17 -6.52 0.44
N GLU A 54 1.97 -7.44 -0.51
CA GLU A 54 2.82 -8.61 -0.67
C GLU A 54 4.24 -8.23 -1.10
N GLU A 55 4.39 -7.27 -2.01
CA GLU A 55 5.71 -6.75 -2.41
C GLU A 55 6.43 -6.00 -1.29
N PHE A 56 5.69 -5.26 -0.46
CA PHE A 56 6.27 -4.66 0.75
C PHE A 56 6.76 -5.74 1.72
N ARG A 57 6.01 -6.83 1.89
CA ARG A 57 6.39 -7.97 2.73
C ARG A 57 7.66 -8.65 2.22
N LEU A 58 7.71 -8.97 0.91
CA LEU A 58 8.84 -9.64 0.27
C LEU A 58 10.13 -8.82 0.34
N ARG A 59 10.04 -7.49 0.27
CA ARG A 59 11.20 -6.58 0.33
C ARG A 59 11.64 -6.22 1.75
N GLY A 60 11.12 -6.90 2.77
CA GLY A 60 11.54 -6.74 4.16
C GLY A 60 10.96 -5.52 4.87
N PHE A 61 9.94 -4.87 4.31
CA PHE A 61 9.19 -3.82 5.03
C PHE A 61 8.24 -4.41 6.10
N ALA A 62 8.26 -5.74 6.28
CA ALA A 62 7.46 -6.52 7.22
C ALA A 62 7.60 -6.10 8.70
N SER A 63 8.69 -5.40 9.08
CA SER A 63 8.87 -4.87 10.43
C SER A 63 7.84 -3.78 10.79
N TYR A 64 7.23 -3.14 9.78
CA TYR A 64 6.07 -2.28 9.99
C TYR A 64 4.81 -3.15 10.11
N ARG A 65 4.67 -3.86 11.24
CA ARG A 65 3.40 -4.41 11.74
C ARG A 65 2.44 -3.24 12.02
N HIS A 66 1.98 -2.55 11.00
CA HIS A 66 1.05 -1.44 11.12
C HIS A 66 -0.18 -1.69 10.26
N ARG A 67 -1.26 -1.03 10.68
CA ARG A 67 -2.69 -1.22 10.34
C ARG A 67 -3.02 -1.44 8.85
N PHE A 68 -2.08 -1.18 7.95
CA PHE A 68 -2.10 -1.50 6.53
C PHE A 68 -1.94 -3.01 6.20
N LEU A 69 -1.13 -3.76 6.97
CA LEU A 69 -0.92 -5.21 6.79
C LEU A 69 -1.81 -6.07 7.71
N ALA A 70 -2.60 -5.43 8.58
CA ALA A 70 -3.30 -6.11 9.67
C ALA A 70 -4.65 -6.73 9.28
N SER A 71 -5.18 -6.52 8.06
CA SER A 71 -6.45 -7.13 7.62
C SER A 71 -6.22 -8.42 6.85
N SER A 72 -5.61 -9.40 7.51
CA SER A 72 -5.72 -10.80 7.13
C SER A 72 -5.91 -11.62 8.41
N ILE A 73 -7.09 -11.45 9.02
CA ILE A 73 -7.72 -12.43 9.91
C ILE A 73 -9.15 -12.59 9.42
#